data_AF-A0A5K1ET52-F1
#
_entry.id   AF-A0A5K1ET52-F1
#
_cell.length_a   1.000
_cell.length_b   1.000
_cell.length_c   1.000
_cell.angle_alpha   90.00
_cell.angle_beta   90.00
_cell.angle_gamma   90.00
#
_symmetry.space_group_name_H-M   'P 1'
#
loop_
_entity.id
_entity.type
_entity.pdbx_description
1 polymer ?
#
loop_
_entity_poly.entity_id
_entity_poly.type
_entity_poly.pdbx_seq_one_letter_code
_entity_poly.pdbx_strand_id
1 'polypeptide(L)'
;FGDDEFGRMLVDILKINGVDHSGVCFDEHARTALAFVTLKKNGEREFMFYRNPSADMLLKESELNLGLITSGRIFHYGSISLISEPCRSAHLAAMKAARQAGLLLSYDPNVRLPLWPSADAAREGIKSIWNEADFIK
;
A
#
# COMPACT_ATOMS: atom_id res chain seq x y z
N PHE A 1 -8.82 -1.76 4.96
CA PHE A 1 -9.85 -0.86 4.38
C PHE A 1 -10.59 -0.16 5.51
N GLY A 2 -11.35 0.90 5.22
CA GLY A 2 -12.26 1.45 6.24
C GLY A 2 -13.43 0.48 6.44
N ASP A 3 -13.97 0.41 7.65
CA ASP A 3 -15.23 -0.31 7.90
C ASP A 3 -16.43 0.53 7.42
N ASP A 4 -16.47 0.72 6.10
CA ASP A 4 -17.47 1.51 5.37
C ASP A 4 -17.90 0.81 4.09
N GLU A 5 -18.92 1.34 3.42
CA GLU A 5 -19.47 0.78 2.18
C GLU A 5 -18.41 0.63 1.09
N PHE A 6 -17.46 1.58 0.99
CA PHE A 6 -16.37 1.49 0.02
C PHE A 6 -15.40 0.35 0.35
N GLY A 7 -15.05 0.17 1.62
CA GLY A 7 -14.17 -0.90 2.06
C GLY A 7 -14.77 -2.28 1.84
N ARG A 8 -16.05 -2.46 2.18
CA ARG A 8 -16.78 -3.71 1.95
C ARG A 8 -16.92 -4.01 0.45
N MET A 9 -17.24 -3.00 -0.35
CA MET A 9 -17.27 -3.12 -1.82
C MET A 9 -15.91 -3.59 -2.38
N LEU A 10 -14.79 -3.06 -1.89
CA LEU A 10 -13.46 -3.49 -2.33
C LEU A 10 -13.18 -4.96 -2.00
N VAL A 11 -13.59 -5.44 -0.82
CA VAL A 11 -13.46 -6.86 -0.45
C VAL A 11 -14.33 -7.75 -1.33
N ASP A 12 -15.55 -7.34 -1.64
CA ASP A 12 -16.42 -8.07 -2.56
C ASP A 12 -15.80 -8.18 -3.96
N ILE A 13 -15.17 -7.10 -4.45
CA ILE A 13 -14.43 -7.12 -5.72
C ILE A 13 -13.27 -8.11 -5.66
N LEU A 14 -12.47 -8.11 -4.58
CA LEU A 14 -11.39 -9.10 -4.41
C LEU A 14 -11.94 -10.53 -4.48
N LYS A 15 -13.03 -10.80 -3.76
CA LYS A 15 -13.68 -12.11 -3.71
C LYS A 15 -14.20 -12.57 -5.07
N ILE A 16 -14.88 -11.69 -5.81
CA ILE A 16 -15.42 -11.99 -7.16
C ILE A 16 -14.30 -12.31 -8.14
N ASN A 17 -13.12 -11.70 -7.99
CA ASN A 17 -11.96 -11.93 -8.84
C ASN A 17 -11.06 -13.08 -8.34
N GLY A 18 -11.49 -13.85 -7.33
CA GLY A 18 -10.75 -14.99 -6.82
C GLY A 18 -9.47 -14.63 -6.04
N VAL A 19 -9.37 -13.40 -5.53
CA VAL A 19 -8.25 -12.99 -4.67
C VAL A 19 -8.52 -13.42 -3.22
N ASP A 20 -7.56 -14.08 -2.61
CA ASP A 20 -7.58 -14.37 -1.17
C ASP A 20 -7.56 -13.05 -0.39
N HIS A 21 -8.60 -12.83 0.41
CA HIS A 21 -8.81 -11.63 1.21
C HIS A 21 -8.67 -11.89 2.71
N SER A 22 -8.14 -13.06 3.11
CA SER A 22 -7.92 -13.43 4.51
C SER A 22 -6.94 -12.52 5.26
N GLY A 23 -6.12 -11.76 4.53
CA GLY A 23 -5.21 -10.75 5.07
C GLY A 23 -5.80 -9.33 5.15
N VAL A 24 -7.08 -9.14 4.79
CA VAL A 24 -7.70 -7.80 4.84
C VAL A 24 -8.09 -7.45 6.27
N CYS A 25 -7.66 -6.28 6.73
CA CYS A 25 -8.10 -5.66 7.98
C CYS A 25 -9.10 -4.52 7.71
N PHE A 26 -10.04 -4.32 8.63
CA PHE A 26 -10.98 -3.20 8.63
C PHE A 26 -10.66 -2.23 9.77
N ASP A 27 -10.63 -0.94 9.47
CA ASP A 27 -10.44 0.13 10.45
C ASP A 27 -11.79 0.80 10.73
N GLU A 28 -12.23 0.78 11.99
CA GLU A 28 -13.53 1.35 12.41
C GLU A 28 -13.51 2.88 12.53
N HIS A 29 -12.33 3.51 12.52
CA HIS A 29 -12.15 4.93 12.80
C HIS A 29 -11.77 5.74 11.56
N ALA A 30 -11.04 5.15 10.61
CA ALA A 30 -10.64 5.80 9.37
C ALA A 30 -11.41 5.28 8.16
N ARG A 31 -11.75 6.20 7.25
CA ARG A 31 -12.47 5.88 6.02
C ARG A 31 -11.56 5.29 4.96
N THR A 32 -12.16 4.56 4.02
CA THR A 32 -11.49 4.12 2.79
C THR A 32 -11.04 5.33 1.96
N ALA A 33 -9.79 5.33 1.48
CA ALA A 33 -9.25 6.43 0.68
C ALA A 33 -10.00 6.58 -0.66
N LEU A 34 -10.19 7.82 -1.10
CA LEU A 34 -10.77 8.13 -2.41
C LEU A 34 -9.77 8.88 -3.28
N ALA A 35 -9.79 8.59 -4.57
CA ALA A 35 -9.07 9.35 -5.59
C ALA A 35 -10.09 9.86 -6.62
N PHE A 36 -10.28 11.16 -6.66
CA PHE A 36 -11.04 11.82 -7.72
C PHE A 36 -10.12 12.10 -8.89
N VAL A 37 -10.57 11.76 -10.09
CA VAL A 37 -9.82 11.95 -11.32
C VAL A 37 -10.62 12.84 -12.24
N THR A 38 -10.04 13.97 -12.63
CA THR A 38 -10.61 14.90 -13.62
C THR A 38 -9.67 15.01 -14.81
N LEU A 39 -10.21 15.48 -15.94
CA LEU A 39 -9.40 15.81 -17.12
C LEU A 39 -9.28 17.32 -17.21
N LYS A 40 -8.04 17.81 -17.28
CA LYS A 40 -7.74 19.19 -17.63
C LYS A 40 -8.16 19.46 -19.07
N LYS A 41 -8.28 20.75 -19.44
CA LYS A 41 -8.63 21.17 -20.81
C LYS A 41 -7.68 20.62 -21.88
N ASN A 42 -6.43 20.32 -21.52
CA ASN A 42 -5.42 19.72 -22.41
C ASN A 42 -5.47 18.18 -22.44
N GLY A 43 -6.44 17.54 -21.78
CA GLY A 43 -6.58 16.08 -21.70
C GLY A 43 -5.71 15.40 -20.64
N GLU A 44 -4.87 16.14 -19.92
CA GLU A 44 -4.08 15.58 -18.82
C GLU A 44 -4.98 15.22 -17.62
N ARG A 45 -4.66 14.11 -16.96
CA ARG A 45 -5.36 13.67 -15.75
C ARG A 45 -4.89 14.50 -14.56
N GLU A 46 -5.85 15.01 -13.79
CA GLU A 46 -5.64 15.63 -12.50
C GLU A 46 -6.21 14.72 -11.41
N PHE A 47 -5.45 14.54 -10.34
CA PHE A 47 -5.79 13.63 -9.24
C PHE A 47 -5.96 14.43 -7.95
N MET A 48 -7.07 14.20 -7.26
CA MET A 48 -7.34 14.74 -5.94
C MET A 48 -7.59 13.58 -4.97
N PHE A 49 -6.76 13.48 -3.93
CA PHE A 49 -6.78 12.36 -2.99
C PHE A 49 -7.41 12.77 -1.66
N TYR A 50 -8.44 12.04 -1.24
CA TYR A 50 -9.00 12.10 0.11
C TYR A 50 -8.37 10.97 0.92
N ARG A 51 -7.24 11.31 1.54
CA ARG A 51 -6.32 10.35 2.16
C ARG A 51 -5.63 10.97 3.39
N ASN A 52 -6.40 11.44 4.40
CA ASN A 52 -5.82 12.08 5.60
C ASN A 52 -6.71 12.06 6.87
N PRO A 53 -6.50 11.12 7.82
CA PRO A 53 -5.98 9.79 7.56
C PRO A 53 -7.07 8.91 6.91
N SER A 54 -6.66 8.03 6.02
CA SER A 54 -7.48 6.92 5.52
C SER A 54 -6.96 5.60 6.06
N ALA A 55 -7.81 4.57 6.03
CA ALA A 55 -7.51 3.27 6.65
C ALA A 55 -6.22 2.60 6.12
N ASP A 56 -5.86 2.79 4.84
CA ASP A 56 -4.62 2.23 4.27
C ASP A 56 -3.34 2.84 4.88
N MET A 57 -3.44 4.02 5.51
CA MET A 57 -2.35 4.67 6.22
C MET A 57 -2.13 4.12 7.63
N LEU A 58 -3.07 3.35 8.16
CA LEU A 58 -3.14 3.02 9.58
C LEU A 58 -2.83 1.56 9.91
N LEU A 59 -2.50 0.73 8.89
CA LEU A 59 -2.07 -0.64 9.11
C LEU A 59 -0.85 -0.69 10.05
N LYS A 60 -0.92 -1.51 11.09
CA LYS A 60 0.14 -1.70 12.08
C LYS A 60 0.84 -3.03 11.89
N GLU A 61 2.08 -3.10 12.36
CA GLU A 61 2.86 -4.34 12.36
C GLU A 61 2.14 -5.49 13.09
N SER A 62 1.43 -5.19 14.19
CA SER A 62 0.67 -6.18 14.96
C SER A 62 -0.53 -6.78 14.21
N GLU A 63 -0.95 -6.17 13.11
CA GLU A 63 -2.10 -6.62 12.30
C GLU A 63 -1.65 -7.48 11.11
N LEU A 64 -0.33 -7.63 10.89
CA LEU A 64 0.20 -8.44 9.81
C LEU A 64 -0.07 -9.93 10.03
N ASN A 65 -0.73 -10.56 9.06
CA ASN A 65 -0.83 -12.01 9.00
C ASN A 65 0.48 -12.61 8.43
N LEU A 66 1.46 -12.83 9.31
CA LEU A 66 2.77 -13.37 8.91
C LEU A 66 2.70 -14.77 8.29
N GLY A 67 1.74 -15.60 8.70
CA GLY A 67 1.53 -16.92 8.09
C GLY A 67 1.09 -16.80 6.64
N LEU A 68 0.19 -15.85 6.33
CA LEU A 68 -0.21 -15.56 4.96
C LEU A 68 0.95 -15.03 4.13
N ILE A 69 1.69 -14.04 4.66
CA ILE A 69 2.84 -13.44 3.97
C ILE A 69 3.88 -14.49 3.60
N THR A 70 4.27 -15.35 4.54
CA THR A 70 5.33 -16.36 4.34
C THR A 70 4.89 -17.57 3.52
N SER A 71 3.59 -17.74 3.26
CA SER A 71 3.06 -18.79 2.38
C SER A 71 3.22 -18.49 0.88
N GLY A 72 3.55 -17.24 0.53
CA GLY A 72 3.69 -16.79 -0.85
C GLY A 72 4.97 -17.25 -1.55
N ARG A 73 5.13 -16.80 -2.80
CA ARG A 73 6.36 -16.97 -3.59
C ARG A 73 7.02 -15.63 -3.93
N ILE A 74 6.20 -14.59 -4.10
CA ILE A 74 6.61 -13.23 -4.41
C ILE A 74 5.87 -12.31 -3.44
N PHE A 75 6.59 -11.38 -2.83
CA PHE A 75 6.02 -10.28 -2.06
C PHE A 75 6.17 -8.99 -2.87
N HIS A 76 5.04 -8.44 -3.31
CA HIS A 76 5.01 -7.22 -4.12
C HIS A 76 4.63 -6.01 -3.28
N TYR A 77 5.32 -4.89 -3.49
CA TYR A 77 5.11 -3.67 -2.74
C TYR A 77 5.42 -2.41 -3.57
N GLY A 78 4.92 -1.26 -3.11
CA GLY A 78 5.17 0.04 -3.71
C GLY A 78 5.49 1.12 -2.69
N SER A 79 5.80 2.34 -3.16
CA SER A 79 6.35 3.38 -2.27
C SER A 79 5.34 4.08 -1.38
N ILE A 80 4.04 4.05 -1.70
CA ILE A 80 3.01 4.86 -1.02
C ILE A 80 2.85 4.48 0.46
N SER A 81 3.04 3.20 0.82
CA SER A 81 3.01 2.74 2.21
C SER A 81 4.20 3.20 3.04
N LEU A 82 5.26 3.76 2.42
CA LEU A 82 6.43 4.29 3.14
C LEU A 82 6.22 5.73 3.63
N ILE A 83 5.12 6.38 3.25
CA ILE A 83 4.93 7.83 3.46
C ILE A 83 4.73 8.17 4.94
N SER A 84 3.93 7.38 5.66
CA SER A 84 3.49 7.71 7.01
C SER A 84 3.48 6.51 7.94
N GLU A 85 3.78 6.76 9.21
CA GLU A 85 3.50 5.80 10.28
C GLU A 85 2.00 5.72 10.57
N PRO A 86 1.48 4.57 11.02
CA PRO A 86 2.19 3.31 11.32
C PRO A 86 2.43 2.39 10.10
N CYS A 87 1.83 2.70 8.94
CA CYS A 87 1.89 1.85 7.74
C CYS A 87 3.32 1.61 7.24
N ARG A 88 4.19 2.61 7.37
CA ARG A 88 5.62 2.45 7.06
C ARG A 88 6.28 1.34 7.87
N SER A 89 6.09 1.30 9.19
CA SER A 89 6.63 0.22 10.01
C SER A 89 6.06 -1.15 9.62
N ALA A 90 4.74 -1.23 9.38
CA ALA A 90 4.10 -2.46 8.92
C ALA A 90 4.65 -2.97 7.59
N HIS A 91 4.87 -2.07 6.62
CA HIS A 91 5.47 -2.39 5.34
C HIS A 91 6.87 -3.00 5.50
N LEU A 92 7.74 -2.36 6.30
CA LEU A 92 9.11 -2.83 6.50
C LEU A 92 9.14 -4.19 7.22
N ALA A 93 8.25 -4.41 8.19
CA ALA A 93 8.11 -5.69 8.88
C ALA A 93 7.63 -6.80 7.94
N ALA A 94 6.63 -6.54 7.09
CA ALA A 94 6.13 -7.48 6.10
C ALA A 94 7.21 -7.85 5.06
N MET A 95 7.94 -6.85 4.54
CA MET A 95 9.05 -7.05 3.61
C MET A 95 10.17 -7.90 4.24
N LYS A 96 10.52 -7.62 5.50
CA LYS A 96 11.51 -8.41 6.25
C LYS A 96 11.07 -9.86 6.43
N ALA A 97 9.83 -10.08 6.83
CA ALA A 97 9.27 -11.42 7.00
C ALA A 97 9.27 -12.21 5.69
N ALA A 98 8.87 -11.57 4.58
CA ALA A 98 8.90 -12.18 3.25
C ALA A 98 10.32 -12.59 2.84
N ARG A 99 11.32 -11.70 3.01
CA ARG A 99 12.71 -12.07 2.70
C ARG A 99 13.21 -13.23 3.56
N GLN A 100 12.93 -13.20 4.86
CA GLN A 100 13.38 -14.26 5.78
C GLN A 100 12.77 -15.62 5.43
N ALA A 101 11.57 -15.65 4.87
CA ALA A 101 10.93 -16.85 4.35
C ALA A 101 11.40 -17.25 2.93
N GLY A 102 12.35 -16.51 2.33
CA GLY A 102 12.91 -16.83 1.02
C GLY A 102 12.01 -16.46 -0.16
N LEU A 103 11.05 -15.56 0.02
CA LEU A 103 10.23 -15.03 -1.09
C LEU A 103 11.04 -14.05 -1.93
N LEU A 104 10.70 -13.96 -3.22
CA LEU A 104 11.21 -12.92 -4.11
C LEU A 104 10.52 -11.58 -3.81
N LEU A 105 11.29 -10.51 -3.73
CA LEU A 105 10.83 -9.16 -3.47
C LEU A 105 10.68 -8.36 -4.77
N SER A 106 9.44 -8.02 -5.11
CA SER A 106 9.10 -7.23 -6.30
C SER A 106 8.67 -5.82 -5.90
N TYR A 107 9.42 -4.82 -6.36
CA TYR A 107 9.18 -3.42 -6.03
C TYR A 107 8.72 -2.62 -7.25
N ASP A 108 7.58 -1.95 -7.17
CA ASP A 108 7.17 -0.91 -8.10
C ASP A 108 7.04 0.42 -7.33
N PRO A 109 8.01 1.35 -7.43
CA PRO A 109 7.94 2.63 -6.73
C PRO A 109 6.63 3.38 -7.01
N ASN A 110 6.03 3.24 -8.20
CA ASN A 110 4.75 3.81 -8.62
C ASN A 110 4.47 5.22 -8.03
N VAL A 111 5.44 6.13 -8.21
CA VAL A 111 5.51 7.37 -7.44
C VAL A 111 4.26 8.22 -7.64
N ARG A 112 3.74 8.76 -6.53
CA ARG A 112 2.63 9.74 -6.51
C ARG A 112 3.10 10.96 -5.73
N LEU A 113 3.85 11.85 -6.38
CA LEU A 113 4.42 13.05 -5.75
C LEU A 113 3.43 13.86 -4.90
N PRO A 114 2.15 14.05 -5.28
CA PRO A 114 1.19 14.77 -4.45
C PRO A 114 0.89 14.16 -3.07
N LEU A 115 1.22 12.88 -2.85
CA LEU A 115 1.04 12.22 -1.56
C LEU A 115 2.24 12.38 -0.62
N TRP A 116 3.40 12.79 -1.15
CA TRP A 116 4.62 12.93 -0.37
C TRP A 116 4.77 14.35 0.17
N PRO A 117 5.37 14.55 1.36
CA PRO A 117 5.64 15.89 1.89
C PRO A 117 6.53 16.75 0.97
N SER A 118 7.45 16.11 0.24
CA SER A 118 8.29 16.75 -0.77
C SER A 118 8.83 15.72 -1.76
N ALA A 119 9.36 16.18 -2.90
CA ALA A 119 10.03 15.31 -3.87
C ALA A 119 11.30 14.66 -3.29
N ASP A 120 11.99 15.34 -2.37
CA ASP A 120 13.16 14.80 -1.67
C ASP A 120 12.75 13.71 -0.68
N ALA A 121 11.68 13.91 0.10
CA ALA A 121 11.13 12.87 0.97
C ALA A 121 10.70 11.62 0.17
N ALA A 122 10.09 11.81 -1.00
CA ALA A 122 9.78 10.72 -1.91
C ALA A 122 11.04 9.96 -2.35
N ARG A 123 12.07 10.70 -2.77
CA ARG A 123 13.35 10.11 -3.20
C ARG A 123 14.03 9.33 -2.07
N GLU A 124 14.09 9.90 -0.87
CA GLU A 124 14.68 9.25 0.30
C GLU A 124 13.91 7.99 0.69
N GLY A 125 12.58 8.06 0.79
CA GLY A 125 11.73 6.92 1.09
C GLY A 125 11.89 5.80 0.06
N ILE A 126 11.82 6.14 -1.23
CA ILE A 126 12.00 5.16 -2.32
C ILE A 126 13.37 4.50 -2.28
N LYS A 127 14.43 5.30 -2.04
CA LYS A 127 15.80 4.78 -1.99
C LYS A 127 16.09 3.93 -0.75
N SER A 128 15.38 4.18 0.35
CA SER A 128 15.60 3.47 1.62
C SER A 128 15.40 1.95 1.53
N ILE A 129 14.61 1.47 0.58
CA ILE A 129 14.37 0.05 0.32
C ILE A 129 14.78 -0.39 -1.09
N TRP A 130 15.55 0.43 -1.82
CA TRP A 130 15.86 0.15 -3.22
C TRP A 130 16.67 -1.13 -3.42
N ASN A 131 17.69 -1.32 -2.59
CA ASN A 131 18.57 -2.48 -2.65
C ASN A 131 17.96 -3.72 -1.99
N GLU A 132 16.72 -3.60 -1.52
CA GLU A 132 15.97 -4.68 -0.88
C GLU A 132 15.20 -5.52 -1.92
N ALA A 133 14.95 -4.99 -3.12
CA ALA A 133 14.17 -5.65 -4.15
C ALA A 133 15.03 -6.60 -5.00
N ASP A 134 14.46 -7.76 -5.37
CA ASP A 134 15.00 -8.64 -6.40
C ASP A 134 14.65 -8.15 -7.81
N PHE A 135 13.46 -7.55 -7.97
CA PHE A 135 13.00 -6.96 -9.23
C PHE A 135 12.42 -5.58 -8.98
N ILE A 136 12.80 -4.62 -9.84
CA ILE A 136 12.26 -3.26 -9.83
C ILE A 136 11.60 -3.00 -11.17
N LYS A 137 10.36 -2.50 -11.14
CA LYS A 137 9.61 -2.04 -12.32
C LYS A 137 9.70 -0.53 -12.49
#